data_AF-A0A2E3IEG4-F1
#
_entry.id   AF-A0A2E3IEG4-F1
#
_cell.length_a   1.000
_cell.length_b   1.000
_cell.length_c   1.000
_cell.angle_alpha   90.00
_cell.angle_beta   90.00
_cell.angle_gamma   90.00
#
_symmetry.space_group_name_H-M   'P 1'
#
loop_
_entity.id
_entity.type
_entity.pdbx_description
1 polymer ?
#
loop_
_entity_poly.entity_id
_entity_poly.type
_entity_poly.pdbx_seq_one_letter_code
_entity_poly.pdbx_strand_id
1 'polypeptide(L)'
;MNRRTFLTTSATTAASLSSVAAVELPRGAALQEEGSHPPHQGPNRIGVSSYSFWGFRRQELRSLHSNLEHAAKMGFDGLEILQRQLESYDNATLQKIKRHAFVLGLDLMGYSTHQGFLSPDKERRQKNIDHTIACLEQAYQLGIPTMR
;
A
#
# COMPACT_ATOMS: atom_id res chain seq x y z
N MET A 1 -14.59 -6.69 -1.85
CA MET A 1 -15.85 -7.46 -2.00
C MET A 1 -16.51 -7.59 -0.64
N ASN A 2 -17.63 -6.90 -0.45
CA ASN A 2 -18.33 -6.82 0.82
C ASN A 2 -19.31 -8.01 0.93
N ARG A 3 -19.21 -8.82 1.99
CA ARG A 3 -20.00 -10.05 2.17
C ARG A 3 -21.52 -9.81 2.15
N ARG A 4 -21.94 -8.56 2.38
CA ARG A 4 -23.35 -8.12 2.39
C ARG A 4 -23.96 -7.96 1.00
N THR A 5 -23.16 -7.69 -0.03
CA THR A 5 -23.69 -7.45 -1.39
C THR A 5 -24.05 -8.75 -2.11
N PHE A 6 -23.38 -9.85 -1.76
CA PHE A 6 -23.56 -11.15 -2.42
C PHE A 6 -24.97 -11.75 -2.22
N LEU A 7 -25.59 -11.49 -1.07
CA LEU A 7 -26.93 -12.01 -0.75
C LEU A 7 -28.05 -11.25 -1.48
N THR A 8 -27.80 -10.01 -1.90
CA THR A 8 -28.81 -9.17 -2.57
C THR A 8 -28.96 -9.52 -4.05
N THR A 9 -27.95 -10.09 -4.70
CA THR A 9 -27.93 -10.30 -6.16
C THR A 9 -28.62 -11.60 -6.61
N SER A 10 -29.03 -12.48 -5.70
CA SER A 10 -29.61 -13.79 -6.07
C SER A 10 -31.11 -13.77 -6.40
N ALA A 11 -31.77 -12.61 -6.42
CA ALA A 11 -33.24 -12.53 -6.47
C ALA A 11 -33.87 -12.07 -7.82
N THR A 12 -33.08 -11.81 -8.87
CA THR A 12 -33.65 -11.30 -10.13
C THR A 12 -33.07 -12.01 -11.36
N THR A 13 -33.57 -13.22 -11.63
CA THR A 13 -33.48 -13.84 -12.95
C THR A 13 -34.84 -14.42 -13.34
N ALA A 14 -35.67 -13.63 -14.02
CA ALA A 14 -36.80 -14.13 -14.80
C ALA A 14 -37.25 -13.09 -15.84
N ALA A 15 -37.45 -13.56 -17.08
CA ALA A 15 -38.06 -12.91 -18.25
C ALA A 15 -37.22 -11.80 -18.93
N SER A 16 -37.09 -11.72 -20.26
CA SER A 16 -37.70 -12.47 -21.37
C SER A 16 -36.94 -12.12 -22.66
N LEU A 17 -36.81 -13.12 -23.55
CA LEU A 17 -36.35 -12.95 -24.92
C LEU A 17 -37.29 -12.02 -25.71
N SER A 18 -36.75 -11.12 -26.53
CA SER A 18 -37.39 -10.63 -27.76
C SER A 18 -36.36 -9.98 -28.69
N SER A 19 -36.43 -10.42 -29.93
CA SER A 19 -35.58 -10.18 -31.11
C SER A 19 -35.87 -8.85 -31.81
N VAL A 20 -34.83 -8.18 -32.34
CA VAL A 20 -34.80 -7.62 -33.71
C VAL A 20 -33.36 -7.29 -34.11
N ALA A 21 -32.93 -7.84 -35.23
CA ALA A 21 -31.65 -7.52 -35.87
C ALA A 21 -31.81 -6.24 -36.69
N ALA A 22 -31.06 -5.19 -36.35
CA ALA A 22 -30.87 -4.01 -37.18
C ALA A 22 -29.45 -4.04 -37.76
N VAL A 23 -29.36 -3.93 -39.08
CA VAL A 23 -28.10 -3.81 -39.82
C VAL A 23 -27.48 -2.45 -39.49
N GLU A 24 -26.34 -2.42 -38.81
CA GLU A 24 -25.57 -1.20 -38.57
C GLU A 24 -24.61 -0.95 -39.74
N LEU A 25 -24.77 0.22 -40.38
CA LEU A 25 -23.79 0.82 -41.29
C LEU A 25 -22.50 1.14 -40.52
N PRO A 26 -21.31 1.09 -41.16
CA PRO A 26 -20.05 1.32 -40.47
C PRO A 26 -19.99 2.77 -39.98
N ARG A 27 -20.20 2.93 -38.68
CA ARG A 27 -20.09 4.20 -37.96
C ARG A 27 -18.63 4.63 -38.07
N GLY A 28 -18.42 5.73 -38.80
CA GLY A 28 -17.11 6.30 -39.02
C GLY A 28 -16.30 6.39 -37.73
N ALA A 29 -15.00 6.10 -37.85
CA ALA A 29 -14.05 6.02 -36.75
C ALA A 29 -14.29 7.13 -35.73
N ALA A 30 -15.00 6.78 -34.66
CA ALA A 30 -15.15 7.64 -33.52
C ALA A 30 -13.76 7.81 -32.94
N LEU A 31 -13.31 9.06 -32.87
CA LEU A 31 -12.17 9.46 -32.06
C LEU A 31 -12.36 8.80 -30.69
N GLN A 32 -11.44 7.91 -30.32
CA GLN A 32 -11.42 7.35 -28.97
C GLN A 32 -11.25 8.55 -28.02
N GLU A 33 -12.35 8.98 -27.39
CA GLU A 33 -12.25 9.81 -26.20
C GLU A 33 -11.38 9.02 -25.21
N GLU A 34 -10.26 9.61 -24.80
CA GLU A 34 -9.44 9.06 -23.73
C GLU A 34 -10.37 8.75 -22.55
N GLY A 35 -10.49 7.46 -22.25
CA GLY A 35 -11.51 6.95 -21.36
C GLY A 35 -11.41 7.65 -20.01
N SER A 36 -12.42 8.45 -19.69
CA SER A 36 -12.63 8.94 -18.33
C SER A 36 -12.78 7.71 -17.43
N HIS A 37 -11.76 7.44 -16.62
CA HIS A 37 -11.86 6.36 -15.64
C HIS A 37 -13.03 6.68 -14.70
N PRO A 38 -13.95 5.73 -14.47
CA PRO A 38 -15.07 5.97 -13.58
C PRO A 38 -14.51 6.36 -12.19
N PRO A 39 -15.12 7.35 -11.51
CA PRO A 39 -14.65 7.81 -10.21
C PRO A 39 -14.64 6.65 -9.21
N HIS A 40 -13.66 6.63 -8.32
CA HIS A 40 -13.53 5.60 -7.29
C HIS A 40 -14.78 5.57 -6.40
N GLN A 41 -15.46 4.42 -6.38
CA GLN A 41 -16.73 4.22 -5.66
C GLN A 41 -16.56 3.73 -4.20
N GLY A 42 -15.31 3.51 -3.74
CA GLY A 42 -15.00 3.05 -2.39
C GLY A 42 -14.56 4.19 -1.44
N PRO A 43 -14.39 3.91 -0.14
CA PRO A 43 -13.80 4.86 0.78
C PRO A 43 -12.34 5.15 0.40
N ASN A 44 -11.88 6.37 0.67
CA ASN A 44 -10.46 6.70 0.57
C ASN A 44 -9.71 5.94 1.66
N ARG A 45 -8.76 5.10 1.26
CA ARG A 45 -7.87 4.44 2.21
C ARG A 45 -6.87 5.44 2.76
N ILE A 46 -6.70 5.45 4.07
CA ILE A 46 -5.79 6.36 4.76
C ILE A 46 -4.75 5.54 5.50
N GLY A 47 -3.49 5.72 5.12
CA GLY A 47 -2.35 5.16 5.83
C GLY A 47 -1.67 6.19 6.73
N VAL A 48 -0.86 5.70 7.68
CA VAL A 48 -0.06 6.54 8.58
C VAL A 48 1.41 6.13 8.52
N SER A 49 2.31 7.11 8.64
CA SER A 49 3.75 6.85 8.79
C SER A 49 4.08 6.46 10.22
N SER A 50 4.93 5.45 10.41
CA SER A 50 5.45 5.12 11.73
C SER A 50 6.22 6.29 12.36
N TYR A 51 6.73 7.22 11.55
CA TYR A 51 7.35 8.47 12.01
C TYR A 51 6.37 9.37 12.79
N SER A 52 5.07 9.33 12.49
CA SER A 52 4.05 10.12 13.19
C SER A 52 3.93 9.75 14.68
N PHE A 53 4.34 8.53 15.04
CA PHE A 53 4.39 8.06 16.43
C PHE A 53 5.74 8.31 17.08
N TRP A 54 6.78 8.59 16.28
CA TRP A 54 8.13 8.88 16.73
C TRP A 54 8.21 10.28 17.36
N GLY A 55 7.57 10.45 18.52
CA GLY A 55 7.77 11.62 19.37
C GLY A 55 9.08 11.50 20.13
N PHE A 56 9.94 12.54 20.10
CA PHE A 56 11.22 12.54 20.83
C PHE A 56 11.11 12.15 22.31
N ARG A 57 9.96 12.46 22.93
CA ARG A 57 9.65 12.20 24.35
C ARG A 57 8.80 10.95 24.64
N ARG A 58 8.38 10.20 23.62
CA ARG A 58 7.47 9.04 23.77
C ARG A 58 8.21 7.75 23.45
N GLN A 59 9.02 7.27 24.38
CA GLN A 59 9.83 6.06 24.17
C GLN A 59 8.96 4.82 23.94
N GLU A 60 7.80 4.78 24.58
CA GLU A 60 6.78 3.72 24.48
C GLU A 60 6.16 3.57 23.08
N LEU A 61 6.28 4.59 22.22
CA LEU A 61 5.79 4.58 20.84
C LEU A 61 6.91 4.39 19.81
N ARG A 62 8.15 4.13 20.23
CA ARG A 62 9.26 4.00 19.27
C ARG A 62 9.26 2.68 18.52
N SER A 63 8.77 1.60 19.13
CA SER A 63 8.80 0.27 18.51
C SER A 63 7.75 0.13 17.41
N LEU A 64 8.10 -0.55 16.33
CA LEU A 64 7.16 -0.82 15.23
C LEU A 64 5.96 -1.66 15.69
N HIS A 65 6.16 -2.55 16.66
CA HIS A 65 5.07 -3.30 17.28
C HIS A 65 4.02 -2.34 17.88
N SER A 66 4.44 -1.35 18.66
CA SER A 66 3.54 -0.35 19.25
C SER A 66 2.84 0.46 18.16
N ASN A 67 3.56 0.84 17.10
CA ASN A 67 3.01 1.65 16.00
C ASN A 67 1.94 0.90 15.21
N LEU A 68 2.14 -0.38 14.93
CA LEU A 68 1.14 -1.24 14.31
C LEU A 68 -0.13 -1.32 15.15
N GLU A 69 0.01 -1.58 16.46
CA GLU A 69 -1.12 -1.65 17.40
C GLU A 69 -1.90 -0.34 17.45
N HIS A 70 -1.21 0.81 17.52
CA HIS A 70 -1.87 2.11 17.55
C HIS A 70 -2.52 2.45 16.22
N ALA A 71 -1.87 2.19 15.08
CA ALA A 71 -2.42 2.44 13.76
C ALA A 71 -3.72 1.64 13.54
N ALA A 72 -3.72 0.36 13.93
CA ALA A 72 -4.90 -0.49 13.85
C ALA A 72 -6.03 0.01 14.76
N LYS A 73 -5.71 0.34 16.04
CA LYS A 73 -6.70 0.87 17.00
C LYS A 73 -7.31 2.21 16.55
N MET A 74 -6.54 3.03 15.84
CA MET A 74 -6.99 4.31 15.28
C MET A 74 -7.80 4.15 13.99
N GLY A 75 -7.83 2.95 13.39
CA GLY A 75 -8.60 2.66 12.18
C GLY A 75 -7.93 3.07 10.87
N PHE A 76 -6.60 3.17 10.83
CA PHE A 76 -5.87 3.35 9.57
C PHE A 76 -5.89 2.06 8.74
N ASP A 77 -5.84 2.21 7.42
CA ASP A 77 -5.83 1.08 6.47
C ASP A 77 -4.43 0.50 6.25
N GLY A 78 -3.38 1.26 6.61
CA GLY A 78 -2.01 0.82 6.41
C GLY A 78 -0.98 1.63 7.18
N LEU A 79 0.21 1.05 7.29
CA LEU A 79 1.36 1.65 7.95
C LEU A 79 2.52 1.75 6.96
N GLU A 80 3.13 2.93 6.88
CA GLU A 80 4.45 3.12 6.28
C GLU A 80 5.53 2.95 7.36
N ILE A 81 6.54 2.14 7.05
CA ILE A 81 7.66 1.86 7.95
C ILE A 81 8.79 2.82 7.65
N LEU A 82 9.19 3.58 8.67
CA LEU A 82 10.46 4.28 8.68
C LEU A 82 11.58 3.29 9.01
N GLN A 83 12.49 3.06 8.07
CA GLN A 83 13.59 2.08 8.16
C GLN A 83 14.40 2.20 9.45
N ARG A 84 14.59 3.42 9.96
CA ARG A 84 15.34 3.68 11.20
C ARG A 84 14.69 3.12 12.47
N GLN A 85 13.42 2.69 12.42
CA GLN A 85 12.73 2.02 13.54
C GLN A 85 12.91 0.50 13.55
N LEU A 86 13.53 -0.08 12.51
CA LEU A 86 13.86 -1.49 12.52
C LEU A 86 14.99 -1.75 13.50
N GLU A 87 14.74 -2.65 14.45
CA GLU A 87 15.71 -3.10 15.46
C GLU A 87 16.73 -4.09 14.86
N SER A 88 16.33 -4.81 13.82
CA SER A 88 17.16 -5.76 13.08
C SER A 88 16.66 -5.88 11.63
N TYR A 89 17.56 -6.29 10.73
CA TYR A 89 17.29 -6.52 9.32
C TYR A 89 17.24 -8.01 8.97
N ASP A 90 17.35 -8.91 9.96
CA ASP A 90 17.26 -10.35 9.72
C ASP A 90 15.84 -10.74 9.30
N ASN A 91 15.75 -11.77 8.45
CA ASN A 91 14.47 -12.19 7.91
C ASN A 91 13.47 -12.63 8.99
N ALA A 92 13.91 -13.22 10.11
CA ALA A 92 12.99 -13.64 11.16
C ALA A 92 12.32 -12.43 11.83
N THR A 93 13.05 -11.34 12.05
CA THR A 93 12.50 -10.07 12.54
C THR A 93 11.55 -9.44 11.52
N LEU A 94 11.93 -9.38 10.25
CA LEU A 94 11.07 -8.81 9.21
C LEU A 94 9.77 -9.61 9.02
N GLN A 95 9.83 -10.93 9.02
CA GLN A 95 8.62 -11.77 8.93
C GLN A 95 7.73 -11.65 10.17
N LYS A 96 8.27 -11.39 11.37
CA LYS A 96 7.45 -11.09 12.56
C LYS A 96 6.64 -9.80 12.38
N ILE A 97 7.27 -8.74 11.86
CA ILE A 97 6.61 -7.45 11.58
C ILE A 97 5.50 -7.66 10.54
N LYS A 98 5.83 -8.33 9.42
CA LYS A 98 4.87 -8.64 8.35
C LYS A 98 3.67 -9.44 8.86
N ARG A 99 3.93 -10.49 9.65
CA ARG A 99 2.87 -11.30 10.28
C ARG A 99 2.00 -10.47 11.21
N HIS A 100 2.59 -9.58 12.01
CA HIS A 100 1.84 -8.75 12.96
C HIS A 100 0.92 -7.77 12.23
N ALA A 101 1.42 -7.08 11.20
CA ALA A 101 0.60 -6.22 10.34
C ALA A 101 -0.56 -6.99 9.71
N PHE A 102 -0.29 -8.19 9.19
CA PHE A 102 -1.31 -9.06 8.62
C PHE A 102 -2.42 -9.44 9.63
N VAL A 103 -2.04 -9.83 10.86
CA VAL A 103 -3.01 -10.18 11.92
C VAL A 103 -3.88 -8.98 12.31
N LEU A 104 -3.31 -7.77 12.28
CA LEU A 104 -4.04 -6.52 12.55
C LEU A 104 -4.88 -6.03 11.37
N GLY A 105 -4.76 -6.65 10.19
CA GLY A 105 -5.44 -6.20 8.97
C GLY A 105 -4.89 -4.90 8.40
N LEU A 106 -3.62 -4.57 8.68
CA LEU A 106 -2.93 -3.39 8.16
C LEU A 106 -2.09 -3.73 6.93
N ASP A 107 -2.23 -2.93 5.89
CA ASP A 107 -1.33 -2.98 4.73
C ASP A 107 0.02 -2.32 5.09
N LEU A 108 1.14 -3.03 4.89
CA LEU A 108 2.46 -2.38 4.91
C LEU A 108 2.66 -1.66 3.57
N MET A 109 2.26 -0.39 3.53
CA MET A 109 2.03 0.34 2.28
C MET A 109 3.23 1.13 1.76
N GLY A 110 4.19 1.47 2.63
CA GLY A 110 5.37 2.24 2.24
C GLY A 110 6.59 2.01 3.12
N TYR A 111 7.76 2.31 2.57
CA TYR A 111 9.06 2.18 3.23
C TYR A 111 9.83 3.49 3.10
N SER A 112 9.91 4.28 4.18
CA SER A 112 10.75 5.50 4.17
C SER A 112 12.17 5.18 4.56
N THR A 113 13.08 5.77 3.79
CA THR A 113 14.52 5.61 3.96
C THR A 113 15.21 6.97 4.09
N HIS A 114 16.50 6.97 4.40
CA HIS A 114 17.29 8.20 4.53
C HIS A 114 18.63 8.04 3.84
N GLN A 115 18.75 8.53 2.60
CA GLN A 115 20.01 8.62 1.86
C GLN A 115 20.25 10.04 1.35
N GLY A 116 21.53 10.36 1.11
CA GLY A 116 21.95 11.62 0.50
C GLY A 116 22.82 11.38 -0.73
N PHE A 117 22.29 11.66 -1.93
CA PHE A 117 23.03 11.47 -3.19
C PHE A 117 23.81 12.70 -3.65
N LEU A 118 23.65 13.85 -2.98
CA LEU A 118 24.21 15.14 -3.38
C LEU A 118 25.60 15.43 -2.77
N SER A 119 26.33 14.40 -2.35
CA SER A 119 27.69 14.59 -1.83
C SER A 119 28.71 14.69 -2.96
N PRO A 120 29.68 15.63 -2.92
CA PRO A 120 30.77 15.67 -3.90
C PRO A 120 31.72 14.47 -3.79
N ASP A 121 31.79 13.84 -2.61
CA ASP A 121 32.60 12.63 -2.36
C ASP A 121 31.98 11.39 -3.02
N LYS A 122 32.76 10.74 -3.89
CA LYS A 122 32.37 9.52 -4.62
C LYS A 122 32.09 8.35 -3.67
N GLU A 123 32.90 8.15 -2.64
CA GLU A 123 32.72 7.03 -1.71
C GLU A 123 31.44 7.19 -0.90
N ARG A 124 31.15 8.43 -0.49
CA ARG A 124 29.89 8.74 0.19
C ARG A 124 28.68 8.48 -0.69
N ARG A 125 28.73 8.83 -1.98
CA ARG A 125 27.64 8.48 -2.91
C ARG A 125 27.49 6.97 -3.05
N GLN A 126 28.60 6.23 -3.18
CA GLN A 126 28.56 4.77 -3.28
C GLN A 126 27.91 4.13 -2.05
N LYS A 127 28.29 4.55 -0.84
CA LYS A 127 27.66 4.07 0.41
C LYS A 127 26.14 4.29 0.44
N ASN A 128 25.66 5.42 -0.11
CA ASN A 128 24.22 5.68 -0.20
C ASN A 128 23.53 4.76 -1.22
N ILE A 129 24.16 4.48 -2.35
CA ILE A 129 23.65 3.50 -3.34
C ILE A 129 23.55 2.12 -2.71
N ASP A 130 24.61 1.65 -2.07
CA ASP A 130 24.65 0.33 -1.43
C ASP A 130 23.58 0.23 -0.33
N HIS A 131 23.39 1.30 0.45
CA HIS A 131 22.33 1.37 1.46
C HIS A 131 20.93 1.34 0.84
N THR A 132 20.69 2.04 -0.27
CA THR A 132 19.41 1.99 -1.00
C THR A 132 19.11 0.59 -1.51
N ILE A 133 20.11 -0.13 -2.03
CA ILE A 133 19.95 -1.54 -2.45
C ILE A 133 19.54 -2.40 -1.25
N ALA A 134 20.20 -2.26 -0.10
CA ALA A 134 19.82 -2.99 1.11
C ALA A 134 18.39 -2.66 1.57
N CYS A 135 17.95 -1.40 1.46
CA CYS A 135 16.57 -1.00 1.76
C CYS A 135 15.55 -1.61 0.80
N LEU A 136 15.87 -1.70 -0.50
CA LEU A 136 15.03 -2.38 -1.49
C LEU A 136 14.80 -3.85 -1.12
N GLU A 137 15.87 -4.56 -0.74
CA GLU A 137 15.77 -5.96 -0.29
C GLU A 137 14.90 -6.10 0.98
N GLN A 138 15.04 -5.17 1.93
CA GLN A 138 14.21 -5.15 3.14
C GLN A 138 12.72 -4.93 2.80
N ALA A 139 12.42 -3.94 1.95
CA ALA A 139 11.07 -3.66 1.50
C ALA A 139 10.46 -4.86 0.76
N TYR A 140 11.25 -5.52 -0.10
CA TYR A 140 10.87 -6.75 -0.79
C TYR A 140 10.49 -7.87 0.19
N GLN A 141 11.33 -8.14 1.19
CA GLN A 141 11.06 -9.18 2.19
C GLN A 141 9.79 -8.90 3.01
N LEU A 142 9.54 -7.63 3.34
CA LEU A 142 8.33 -7.17 4.01
C LEU A 142 7.10 -7.19 3.09
N GLY A 143 7.28 -7.24 1.77
CA GLY A 143 6.21 -7.17 0.77
C GLY A 143 5.65 -5.76 0.58
N ILE A 144 6.48 -4.74 0.78
CA ILE A 144 6.08 -3.33 0.69
C ILE A 144 6.21 -2.86 -0.77
N PRO A 145 5.15 -2.28 -1.36
CA PRO A 145 5.14 -1.94 -2.79
C PRO A 145 5.79 -0.60 -3.13
N THR A 146 6.05 0.26 -2.15
CA THR A 146 6.60 1.61 -2.37
C THR A 146 7.76 1.92 -1.44
N MET A 147 8.73 2.68 -1.94
CA MET A 147 9.88 3.15 -1.18
C MET A 147 10.08 4.65 -1.44
N ARG A 148 10.41 5.41 -0.40
CA ARG A 148 10.67 6.85 -0.46
C ARG A 148 12.01 7.19 0.20
#